data_AF-A0A975PC73-F1
#
_entry.id   AF-A0A975PC73-F1
#
_cell.length_a   1.000
_cell.length_b   1.000
_cell.length_c   1.000
_cell.angle_alpha   90.00
_cell.angle_beta   90.00
_cell.angle_gamma   90.00
#
_symmetry.space_group_name_H-M   'P 1'
#
loop_
_entity.id
_entity.type
_entity.pdbx_description
1 polymer ?
#
loop_
_entity_poly.entity_id
_entity_poly.type
_entity_poly.pdbx_seq_one_letter_code
_entity_poly.pdbx_strand_id
1 'polypeptide(L)'
;MMPFAFDARFLAALAAQAEAALGADHPMVRAAAMAAESPGPQQAAVLQSALDGLSNPMRDAVMQATHRQLREDLGAIWAQLPGAAQSGGMH
;
A
#
# COMPACT_ATOMS: atom_id res chain seq x y z
N MET A 1 -16.49 13.60 -11.93
CA MET A 1 -15.90 12.25 -12.09
C MET A 1 -14.51 12.33 -11.49
N MET A 2 -14.30 11.87 -10.25
CA MET A 2 -13.06 12.11 -9.50
C MET A 2 -12.09 10.92 -9.64
N PRO A 3 -10.88 11.10 -10.21
CA PRO A 3 -9.98 9.99 -10.56
C PRO A 3 -8.90 9.63 -9.52
N PHE A 4 -9.08 9.95 -8.22
CA PHE A 4 -7.98 9.87 -7.24
C PHE A 4 -8.27 9.07 -5.96
N ALA A 5 -9.27 8.18 -5.97
CA ALA A 5 -9.42 7.25 -4.86
C ALA A 5 -8.35 6.16 -4.99
N PHE A 6 -7.27 6.26 -4.19
CA PHE A 6 -6.38 5.14 -3.98
C PHE A 6 -7.19 3.92 -3.50
N ASP A 7 -6.84 2.74 -3.97
CA ASP A 7 -7.48 1.49 -3.53
C ASP A 7 -7.33 1.33 -2.00
N ALA A 8 -8.40 0.90 -1.33
CA ALA A 8 -8.41 0.78 0.13
C ALA A 8 -7.37 -0.23 0.65
N ARG A 9 -7.06 -1.30 -0.11
CA ARG A 9 -6.00 -2.25 0.26
C ARG A 9 -4.63 -1.63 0.10
N PHE A 10 -4.42 -0.83 -0.95
CA PHE A 10 -3.19 -0.08 -1.12
C PHE A 10 -2.96 0.87 0.07
N LEU A 11 -3.98 1.61 0.48
CA LEU A 11 -3.88 2.54 1.61
C LEU A 11 -3.61 1.83 2.94
N ALA A 12 -4.25 0.68 3.18
CA ALA A 12 -3.99 -0.14 4.36
C ALA A 12 -2.56 -0.70 4.38
N ALA A 13 -2.08 -1.23 3.25
CA ALA A 13 -0.71 -1.71 3.12
C ALA A 13 0.31 -0.58 3.29
N LEU A 14 0.01 0.60 2.71
CA LEU A 14 0.84 1.79 2.84
C LEU A 14 0.97 2.24 4.30
N ALA A 15 -0.14 2.27 5.05
CA ALA A 15 -0.14 2.62 6.47
C ALA A 15 0.73 1.64 7.28
N ALA A 16 0.57 0.33 7.05
CA ALA A 16 1.35 -0.70 7.75
C ALA A 16 2.86 -0.61 7.46
N GLN A 17 3.24 -0.41 6.20
CA GLN A 17 4.65 -0.29 5.81
C GLN A 17 5.27 1.03 6.27
N ALA A 18 4.50 2.11 6.25
CA ALA A 18 4.93 3.38 6.82
C ALA A 18 5.14 3.30 8.32
N GLU A 19 4.26 2.61 9.06
CA GLU A 19 4.41 2.39 10.50
C GLU A 19 5.69 1.62 10.82
N ALA A 20 5.95 0.54 10.08
CA ALA A 20 7.16 -0.25 10.25
C ALA A 20 8.45 0.55 9.96
N ALA A 21 8.42 1.47 9.00
CA ALA A 21 9.59 2.24 8.58
C ALA A 21 9.81 3.54 9.37
N LEU A 22 8.72 4.20 9.81
CA LEU A 22 8.73 5.57 10.34
C LEU A 22 8.29 5.66 11.80
N GLY A 23 7.66 4.61 12.33
CA GLY A 23 7.02 4.58 13.64
C GLY A 23 5.56 5.03 13.62
N ALA A 24 4.76 4.51 14.55
CA ALA A 24 3.31 4.69 14.62
C ALA A 24 2.85 6.15 14.80
N ASP A 25 3.65 6.99 15.47
CA ASP A 25 3.34 8.41 15.69
C ASP A 25 3.64 9.31 14.48
N HIS A 26 4.21 8.76 13.39
CA HIS A 26 4.58 9.57 12.24
C HIS A 26 3.34 10.12 11.52
N PRO A 27 3.31 11.43 11.14
CA PRO A 27 2.13 12.05 10.51
C PRO A 27 1.69 11.36 9.21
N MET A 28 2.63 10.75 8.48
CA MET A 28 2.31 9.95 7.28
C MET A 28 1.49 8.70 7.60
N VAL A 29 1.80 7.99 8.70
CA VAL A 29 1.06 6.79 9.12
C VAL A 29 -0.40 7.14 9.42
N ARG A 30 -0.60 8.22 10.19
CA ARG A 30 -1.93 8.75 10.49
C ARG A 30 -2.69 9.15 9.23
N ALA A 31 -2.03 9.84 8.30
CA ALA A 31 -2.66 10.25 7.04
C ALA A 31 -3.07 9.04 6.18
N ALA A 32 -2.23 8.01 6.10
CA ALA A 32 -2.53 6.78 5.36
C ALA A 32 -3.68 5.99 5.99
N ALA A 33 -3.69 5.86 7.33
CA ALA A 33 -4.77 5.21 8.06
C ALA A 33 -6.12 5.94 7.85
N MET A 34 -6.13 7.26 8.02
CA MET A 34 -7.35 8.07 7.80
C MET A 34 -7.86 7.96 6.35
N ALA A 35 -6.96 7.92 5.37
CA ALA A 35 -7.34 7.73 3.97
C ALA A 35 -7.92 6.33 3.72
N ALA A 36 -7.42 5.30 4.41
CA ALA A 36 -7.95 3.93 4.32
C ALA A 36 -9.35 3.80 4.96
N GLU A 37 -9.59 4.46 6.10
CA GLU A 37 -10.87 4.42 6.81
C GLU A 37 -11.96 5.24 6.13
N SER A 38 -11.62 6.45 5.66
CA SER A 38 -12.57 7.38 5.06
C SER A 38 -12.00 8.00 3.78
N PRO A 39 -11.98 7.26 2.66
CA PRO A 39 -11.43 7.73 1.41
C PRO A 39 -12.19 8.97 0.91
N GLY A 40 -11.45 10.03 0.62
CA GLY A 40 -12.01 11.29 0.16
C GLY A 40 -10.94 12.23 -0.38
N PRO A 41 -11.32 13.26 -1.15
CA PRO A 41 -10.38 14.19 -1.77
C PRO A 41 -9.52 14.93 -0.73
N GLN A 42 -10.08 15.22 0.44
CA GLN A 42 -9.35 15.87 1.53
C GLN A 42 -8.29 14.94 2.12
N GLN A 43 -8.63 13.68 2.38
CA GLN A 43 -7.71 12.68 2.91
C GLN A 43 -6.60 12.35 1.90
N ALA A 44 -6.94 12.29 0.61
CA ALA A 44 -5.96 12.11 -0.46
C ALA A 44 -4.96 13.28 -0.51
N ALA A 45 -5.41 14.53 -0.38
CA ALA A 45 -4.54 15.70 -0.36
C ALA A 45 -3.62 15.72 0.87
N VAL A 46 -4.13 15.31 2.03
CA VAL A 46 -3.34 15.19 3.27
C VAL A 46 -2.28 14.10 3.14
N LEU A 47 -2.65 12.93 2.61
CA LEU A 47 -1.71 11.84 2.36
C LEU A 47 -0.62 12.24 1.36
N GLN A 48 -0.99 12.90 0.26
CA GLN A 48 -0.04 13.40 -0.73
C GLN A 48 0.94 14.39 -0.10
N SER A 49 0.45 15.33 0.71
CA SER A 49 1.31 16.28 1.42
C SER A 49 2.25 15.58 2.41
N ALA A 50 1.78 14.53 3.09
CA ALA A 50 2.61 13.74 4.00
C ALA A 50 3.69 12.94 3.26
N LEU A 51 3.38 12.38 2.09
CA LEU A 51 4.36 11.75 1.19
C LEU A 51 5.38 12.76 0.69
N ASP A 52 4.95 13.97 0.34
CA ASP A 52 5.83 15.03 -0.15
C ASP A 52 6.78 15.55 0.93
N GLY A 53 6.38 15.45 2.21
CA GLY A 53 7.24 15.73 3.36
C GLY A 53 8.30 14.66 3.65
N LEU A 54 8.21 13.45 3.05
CA LEU A 54 9.24 12.42 3.21
C LEU A 54 10.45 12.72 2.32
N SER A 55 11.63 12.39 2.82
CA SER A 55 12.84 12.31 1.98
C SER A 55 12.65 11.26 0.88
N ASN A 56 13.25 11.49 -0.29
CA ASN A 56 13.13 10.58 -1.44
C ASN A 56 13.51 9.13 -1.08
N PRO A 57 14.60 8.83 -0.35
CA PRO A 57 14.93 7.46 0.04
C PRO A 57 13.86 6.79 0.90
N MET A 58 13.24 7.53 1.83
CA MET A 58 12.20 7.00 2.71
C MET A 58 10.90 6.75 1.94
N ARG A 59 10.53 7.68 1.07
CA ARG A 59 9.36 7.54 0.19
C ARG A 59 9.50 6.30 -0.70
N ASP A 60 10.65 6.15 -1.35
CA ASP A 60 10.92 5.00 -2.23
C ASP A 60 10.92 3.69 -1.45
N ALA A 61 11.52 3.65 -0.25
CA ALA A 61 11.52 2.46 0.59
C ALA A 61 10.11 2.03 0.99
N VAL A 62 9.28 2.96 1.47
CA VAL A 62 7.88 2.70 1.86
C VAL A 62 7.05 2.25 0.65
N MET A 63 7.20 2.91 -0.49
CA MET A 63 6.46 2.54 -1.72
C MET A 63 6.88 1.18 -2.26
N GLN A 64 8.18 0.87 -2.28
CA GLN A 64 8.66 -0.46 -2.69
C GLN A 64 8.17 -1.57 -1.76
N ALA A 65 8.18 -1.35 -0.44
CA ALA A 65 7.68 -2.31 0.53
C ALA A 65 6.16 -2.54 0.36
N THR A 66 5.41 -1.45 0.16
CA THR A 66 3.95 -1.51 -0.10
C THR A 66 3.65 -2.32 -1.36
N HIS A 67 4.33 -2.02 -2.47
CA HIS A 67 4.15 -2.76 -3.72
C HIS A 67 4.56 -4.23 -3.60
N ARG A 68 5.64 -4.52 -2.86
CA ARG A 68 6.09 -5.89 -2.61
C ARG A 68 5.01 -6.69 -1.87
N GLN A 69 4.46 -6.14 -0.79
CA GLN A 69 3.40 -6.78 -0.01
C GLN A 69 2.17 -7.08 -0.89
N LEU A 70 1.70 -6.11 -1.67
CA LEU A 70 0.52 -6.29 -2.54
C LEU A 70 0.75 -7.37 -3.60
N ARG A 71 1.96 -7.43 -4.17
CA ARG A 71 2.32 -8.47 -5.14
C ARG A 71 2.38 -9.86 -4.50
N GLU A 72 2.91 -9.95 -3.28
CA GLU A 72 3.00 -11.21 -2.53
C GLU A 72 1.62 -11.72 -2.09
N ASP A 73 0.73 -10.81 -1.66
CA ASP A 73 -0.64 -11.14 -1.28
C ASP A 73 -1.43 -11.67 -2.49
N LEU A 74 -1.30 -11.02 -3.66
CA LEU A 74 -1.84 -11.57 -4.91
C LEU A 74 -1.24 -12.94 -5.21
N GLY A 75 0.09 -13.10 -5.14
CA GLY A 75 0.75 -14.39 -5.36
C GLY A 75 0.25 -15.50 -4.44
N ALA A 76 0.00 -15.18 -3.16
CA ALA A 76 -0.56 -16.09 -2.18
C ALA A 76 -2.01 -16.49 -2.52
N ILE A 77 -2.84 -15.52 -2.96
CA ILE A 77 -4.20 -15.78 -3.43
C ILE A 77 -4.19 -16.71 -4.65
N TRP A 78 -3.31 -16.45 -5.63
CA TRP A 78 -3.18 -17.29 -6.83
C TRP A 78 -2.70 -18.70 -6.48
N ALA A 79 -1.78 -18.85 -5.53
CA ALA A 79 -1.29 -20.16 -5.07
C ALA A 79 -2.39 -21.01 -4.40
N GLN A 80 -3.44 -20.38 -3.88
CA GLN A 80 -4.58 -21.05 -3.24
C GLN A 80 -5.72 -21.38 -4.22
N LEU A 81 -5.67 -20.90 -5.48
CA LEU A 81 -6.68 -21.22 -6.48
C LEU A 81 -6.47 -22.66 -7.03
N PRO A 82 -7.54 -23.49 -7.08
CA PRO A 82 -7.45 -24.84 -7.62
C PRO A 82 -7.08 -24.78 -9.12
N GLY A 83 -5.84 -25.11 -9.43
CA GLY A 83 -5.28 -25.10 -10.79
C GLY A 83 -3.89 -24.48 -10.92
N ALA A 84 -3.44 -23.66 -9.96
CA ALA A 84 -2.13 -22.99 -10.04
C ALA A 84 -0.94 -23.96 -10.00
N ALA A 85 -1.10 -25.13 -9.37
CA ALA A 85 -0.08 -26.19 -9.34
C ALA A 85 0.05 -26.96 -10.66
N GLN A 86 -0.86 -26.80 -11.63
CA GLN A 86 -0.88 -27.63 -12.85
C GLN A 86 -0.09 -27.04 -14.04
N SER A 87 0.29 -25.76 -13.99
CA SER A 87 0.97 -25.14 -15.15
C SER A 87 2.50 -25.30 -15.16
N GLY A 88 3.08 -26.00 -14.17
CA GLY A 88 4.54 -26.21 -14.05
C GLY A 88 5.03 -27.61 -14.39
N GLY A 89 4.18 -28.48 -14.93
CA GLY A 89 4.53 -29.88 -15.20
C GLY A 89 4.25 -30.27 -16.65
N MET A 90 5.09 -29.83 -17.59
CA MET A 90 5.29 -30.57 -18.84
C MET A 90 6.77 -30.54 -19.21
N HIS A 91 7.34 -31.75 -19.24
CA HIS A 91 8.61 -32.15 -19.85
C HIS A 91 8.80 -31.61 -21.26
#